data_AF-A0A3D1US86-F1
#
_entry.id   AF-A0A3D1US86-F1
#
_cell.length_a   1.000
_cell.length_b   1.000
_cell.length_c   1.000
_cell.angle_alpha   90.00
_cell.angle_beta   90.00
_cell.angle_gamma   90.00
#
_symmetry.space_group_name_H-M   'P 1'
#
loop_
_entity.id
_entity.type
_entity.pdbx_description
1 polymer ?
#
loop_
_entity_poly.entity_id
_entity_poly.type
_entity_poly.pdbx_seq_one_letter_code
_entity_poly.pdbx_strand_id
1 'polypeptide(L)'
;MTCTKKKTEKKVMAKRRKMTVAATVLLAGAIAIGTASYHAFRKPRPKSDRPEDIAKFVASSGFNRLSAAERQAYLRKLRPDPAQGQTQSRRPRMQNMSGEERSAFMANMMRLFEQERSRRLKKYFALQTQEEKNAFLDAELAKMEQRRAEFEKLRRQRDAERKKREAENKNGQTVANTRPRPSEAERASRMRTRTESTSPESRAMNNQYMRDLQSRAKATGRSFGMRGPRMAQR
;
A
#
# COMPACT_ATOMS: atom_id res chain seq x y z
N MET A 1 42.46 -65.19 -9.55
CA MET A 1 42.64 -63.90 -8.83
C MET A 1 41.63 -62.84 -9.29
N THR A 2 40.32 -62.98 -9.02
CA THR A 2 39.29 -62.04 -9.53
C THR A 2 38.36 -61.46 -8.45
N CYS A 3 38.45 -61.93 -7.20
CA CYS A 3 37.55 -61.50 -6.12
C CYS A 3 38.00 -60.20 -5.42
N THR A 4 39.29 -59.87 -5.44
CA THR A 4 39.85 -58.66 -4.81
C THR A 4 39.55 -57.37 -5.58
N LYS A 5 39.53 -57.42 -6.92
CA LYS A 5 39.24 -56.27 -7.81
C LYS A 5 37.81 -55.73 -7.64
N LYS A 6 36.81 -56.61 -7.47
CA LYS A 6 35.40 -56.19 -7.26
C LYS A 6 35.15 -55.53 -5.89
N LYS A 7 35.91 -55.91 -4.85
CA LYS A 7 35.78 -55.32 -3.50
C LYS A 7 36.39 -53.91 -3.44
N THR A 8 37.49 -53.66 -4.16
CA THR A 8 38.10 -52.33 -4.24
C THR A 8 37.24 -51.36 -5.03
N GLU A 9 36.64 -51.77 -6.15
CA GLU A 9 35.73 -50.93 -6.95
C GLU A 9 34.47 -50.51 -6.18
N LYS A 10 33.83 -51.43 -5.43
CA LYS A 10 32.67 -51.09 -4.59
C LYS A 10 33.02 -50.09 -3.47
N LYS A 11 34.20 -50.23 -2.86
CA LYS A 11 34.68 -49.29 -1.82
C LYS A 11 34.97 -47.90 -2.41
N VAL A 12 35.56 -47.83 -3.61
CA VAL A 12 35.83 -46.56 -4.32
C VAL A 12 34.53 -45.87 -4.72
N MET A 13 33.56 -46.62 -5.25
CA MET A 13 32.23 -46.10 -5.61
C MET A 13 31.47 -45.58 -4.39
N ALA A 14 31.52 -46.29 -3.26
CA ALA A 14 30.92 -45.85 -2.00
C ALA A 14 31.60 -44.58 -1.44
N LYS A 15 32.93 -44.47 -1.53
CA LYS A 15 33.68 -43.27 -1.12
C LYS A 15 33.34 -42.06 -1.99
N ARG A 16 33.25 -42.25 -3.32
CA ARG A 16 32.81 -41.21 -4.26
C ARG A 16 31.39 -40.75 -3.96
N ARG A 17 30.43 -41.67 -3.77
CA ARG A 17 29.05 -41.31 -3.38
C ARG A 17 28.99 -40.52 -2.07
N LYS A 18 29.75 -40.91 -1.04
CA LYS A 18 29.84 -40.16 0.22
C LYS A 18 30.41 -38.76 0.01
N MET A 19 31.44 -38.60 -0.82
CA MET A 19 31.97 -37.29 -1.19
C MET A 19 30.97 -36.45 -1.99
N THR A 20 30.24 -37.05 -2.94
CA THR A 20 29.22 -36.33 -3.71
C THR A 20 28.08 -35.85 -2.81
N VAL A 21 27.61 -36.68 -1.88
CA VAL A 21 26.59 -36.30 -0.89
C VAL A 21 27.11 -35.22 0.06
N ALA A 22 28.35 -35.33 0.54
CA ALA A 22 28.94 -34.29 1.38
C ALA A 22 29.07 -32.95 0.62
N ALA A 23 29.49 -32.99 -0.65
CA ALA A 23 29.61 -31.81 -1.50
C ALA A 23 28.24 -31.17 -1.79
N THR A 24 27.18 -31.96 -2.04
CA THR A 24 25.84 -31.41 -2.26
C THR A 24 25.23 -30.82 -0.99
N VAL A 25 25.45 -31.44 0.18
CA VAL A 25 25.00 -30.89 1.46
C VAL A 25 25.72 -29.58 1.79
N LEU A 26 27.04 -29.52 1.57
CA LEU A 26 27.81 -28.29 1.76
C LEU A 26 27.38 -27.18 0.79
N LEU A 27 27.12 -27.51 -0.47
CA LEU A 27 26.64 -26.54 -1.46
C LEU A 27 25.24 -26.03 -1.10
N ALA A 28 24.32 -26.91 -0.71
CA ALA A 28 22.99 -26.52 -0.26
C ALA A 28 23.04 -25.64 1.00
N GLY A 29 23.91 -25.98 1.96
CA GLY A 29 24.17 -25.17 3.15
C GLY A 29 24.72 -23.78 2.80
N ALA A 30 25.70 -23.70 1.90
CA ALA A 30 26.26 -22.43 1.43
C ALA A 30 25.24 -21.56 0.70
N ILE A 31 24.35 -22.15 -0.11
CA ILE A 31 23.24 -21.44 -0.77
C ILE A 31 22.23 -20.93 0.26
N ALA A 32 21.85 -21.74 1.26
CA ALA A 32 20.93 -21.34 2.32
C ALA A 32 21.51 -20.21 3.18
N ILE A 33 22.79 -20.31 3.56
CA ILE A 33 23.49 -19.25 4.31
C ILE A 33 23.61 -18.00 3.44
N GLY A 34 24.07 -18.12 2.19
CA GLY A 34 24.22 -17.00 1.27
C GLY A 34 22.91 -16.25 1.02
N THR A 35 21.79 -16.96 0.87
CA THR A 35 20.47 -16.34 0.72
C THR A 35 19.98 -15.68 2.02
N ALA A 36 20.15 -16.32 3.17
CA ALA A 36 19.82 -15.72 4.47
C ALA A 36 20.64 -14.45 4.74
N SER A 37 21.96 -14.50 4.51
CA SER A 37 22.87 -13.36 4.64
C SER A 37 22.53 -12.25 3.65
N TYR A 38 22.23 -12.56 2.39
CA TYR A 38 21.79 -11.59 1.40
C TYR A 38 20.49 -10.88 1.82
N HIS A 39 19.54 -11.64 2.35
CA HIS A 39 18.28 -11.11 2.88
C HIS A 39 18.46 -10.29 4.16
N ALA A 40 19.43 -10.62 5.01
CA ALA A 40 19.69 -9.92 6.27
C ALA A 40 20.49 -8.62 6.05
N PHE A 41 21.50 -8.63 5.16
CA PHE A 41 22.44 -7.52 5.00
C PHE A 41 22.13 -6.58 3.83
N ARG A 42 21.43 -7.03 2.79
CA ARG A 42 21.24 -6.23 1.57
C ARG A 42 19.82 -5.69 1.37
N LYS A 43 18.81 -6.32 1.97
CA LYS A 43 17.42 -5.81 1.91
C LYS A 43 17.21 -4.77 3.00
N PRO A 44 16.84 -3.51 2.65
CA PRO A 44 16.50 -2.51 3.64
C PRO A 44 15.31 -2.98 4.49
N ARG A 45 15.42 -2.85 5.81
CA ARG A 45 14.37 -3.23 6.77
C ARG A 45 14.23 -2.16 7.84
N PRO A 46 13.04 -2.03 8.46
CA PRO A 46 12.88 -1.18 9.64
C PRO A 46 13.72 -1.69 10.80
N LYS A 47 14.04 -0.81 11.76
CA LYS A 47 14.79 -1.16 12.98
C LYS A 47 14.06 -2.19 13.84
N SER A 48 12.73 -2.15 13.86
CA SER A 48 11.88 -3.14 14.51
C SER A 48 10.53 -3.25 13.80
N ASP A 49 9.71 -4.22 14.17
CA ASP A 49 8.32 -4.36 13.69
C ASP A 49 7.33 -3.40 14.40
N ARG A 50 7.83 -2.46 15.24
CA ARG A 50 6.97 -1.45 15.85
C ARG A 50 6.40 -0.50 14.79
N PRO A 51 5.12 -0.05 14.91
CA PRO A 51 4.49 0.83 13.94
C PRO A 51 5.29 2.12 13.63
N GLU A 52 5.96 2.68 14.63
CA GLU A 52 6.76 3.91 14.51
C GLU A 52 8.02 3.68 13.66
N ASP A 53 8.71 2.56 13.87
CA ASP A 53 9.91 2.20 13.12
C ASP A 53 9.57 1.81 11.68
N ILE A 54 8.41 1.17 11.47
CA ILE A 54 7.88 0.91 10.13
C ILE A 54 7.54 2.24 9.44
N ALA A 55 6.92 3.21 10.13
CA ALA A 55 6.61 4.52 9.55
C ALA A 55 7.88 5.29 9.15
N LYS A 56 8.91 5.31 10.01
CA LYS A 56 10.23 5.88 9.68
C LYS A 56 10.89 5.16 8.51
N PHE A 57 10.80 3.84 8.46
CA PHE A 57 11.32 3.09 7.33
C PHE A 57 10.60 3.44 6.02
N VAL A 58 9.28 3.59 6.02
CA VAL A 58 8.51 4.03 4.83
C VAL A 58 8.92 5.42 4.37
N ALA A 59 9.34 6.31 5.29
CA ALA A 59 9.91 7.62 4.94
C ALA A 59 11.32 7.53 4.33
N SER A 60 12.05 6.44 4.58
CA SER A 60 13.44 6.29 4.15
C SER A 60 13.60 6.01 2.65
N SER A 61 14.79 6.28 2.13
CA SER A 61 15.18 5.89 0.76
C SER A 61 15.26 4.37 0.58
N GLY A 62 15.52 3.62 1.65
CA GLY A 62 15.59 2.15 1.63
C GLY A 62 14.27 1.49 1.25
N PHE A 63 13.15 2.06 1.70
CA PHE A 63 11.82 1.59 1.32
C PHE A 63 11.58 1.65 -0.19
N ASN A 64 12.13 2.65 -0.86
CA ASN A 64 12.05 2.83 -2.30
C ASN A 64 12.93 1.84 -3.11
N ARG A 65 13.72 0.99 -2.45
CA ARG A 65 14.48 -0.09 -3.09
C ARG A 65 13.74 -1.43 -3.05
N LEU A 66 12.69 -1.54 -2.21
CA LEU A 66 11.87 -2.74 -2.11
C LEU A 66 10.99 -2.93 -3.36
N SER A 67 10.55 -4.16 -3.61
CA SER A 67 9.53 -4.45 -4.61
C SER A 67 8.18 -3.84 -4.23
N ALA A 68 7.27 -3.66 -5.20
CA ALA A 68 5.94 -3.14 -4.95
C ALA A 68 5.15 -3.99 -3.94
N ALA A 69 5.30 -5.33 -3.99
CA ALA A 69 4.63 -6.24 -3.06
C ALA A 69 5.15 -6.08 -1.62
N GLU A 70 6.47 -6.00 -1.45
CA GLU A 70 7.09 -5.78 -0.13
C GLU A 70 6.68 -4.42 0.45
N ARG A 71 6.69 -3.36 -0.37
CA ARG A 71 6.22 -2.04 0.06
C ARG A 71 4.78 -2.09 0.54
N GLN A 72 3.90 -2.75 -0.22
CA GLN A 72 2.50 -2.89 0.14
C GLN A 72 2.31 -3.69 1.43
N ALA A 73 3.13 -4.71 1.67
CA ALA A 73 3.12 -5.48 2.92
C ALA A 73 3.43 -4.60 4.14
N TYR A 74 4.45 -3.74 4.06
CA TYR A 74 4.75 -2.78 5.13
C TYR A 74 3.61 -1.77 5.35
N LEU A 75 2.96 -1.31 4.28
CA LEU A 75 1.80 -0.41 4.41
C LEU A 75 0.58 -1.07 5.05
N ARG A 76 0.40 -2.38 4.83
CA ARG A 76 -0.67 -3.15 5.50
C ARG A 76 -0.43 -3.23 7.01
N LYS A 77 0.82 -3.42 7.44
CA LYS A 77 1.20 -3.35 8.87
C LYS A 77 0.91 -1.97 9.48
N LEU A 78 0.95 -0.91 8.66
CA LEU A 78 0.58 0.45 9.06
C LEU A 78 -0.93 0.76 8.94
N ARG A 79 -1.80 -0.21 8.65
CA ARG A 79 -3.25 0.00 8.81
C ARG A 79 -3.61 -0.10 10.30
N PRO A 80 -4.55 0.72 10.80
CA PRO A 80 -5.11 0.50 12.12
C PRO A 80 -5.86 -0.84 12.12
N ASP A 81 -5.70 -1.63 13.19
CA ASP A 81 -6.45 -2.86 13.37
C ASP A 81 -7.94 -2.51 13.54
N PRO A 82 -8.85 -3.04 12.71
CA PRO A 82 -10.28 -2.81 12.87
C PRO A 82 -10.83 -3.26 14.24
N ALA A 83 -10.17 -4.20 14.92
CA ALA A 83 -10.58 -4.69 16.24
C ALA A 83 -10.21 -3.75 17.41
N GLN A 84 -9.18 -2.92 17.27
CA GLN A 84 -8.67 -2.10 18.38
C GLN A 84 -9.32 -0.72 18.53
N GLY A 85 -10.28 -0.37 17.66
CA GLY A 85 -10.89 0.96 17.66
C GLY A 85 -9.92 2.06 17.17
N GLN A 86 -10.43 2.98 16.35
CA GLN A 86 -9.61 3.99 15.66
C GLN A 86 -9.22 5.22 16.51
N THR A 87 -9.32 5.17 17.84
CA THR A 87 -8.84 6.26 18.71
C THR A 87 -7.33 6.46 18.56
N GLN A 88 -6.58 5.42 18.19
CA GLN A 88 -5.23 5.58 17.62
C GLN A 88 -5.33 6.00 16.14
N SER A 89 -5.60 7.29 15.93
CA SER A 89 -5.52 7.91 14.61
C SER A 89 -4.16 7.62 13.93
N ARG A 90 -4.03 7.87 12.62
CA ARG A 90 -2.70 7.84 11.97
C ARG A 90 -1.69 8.82 12.58
N ARG A 91 -2.12 9.76 13.45
CA ARG A 91 -1.28 10.79 14.08
C ARG A 91 -0.22 10.22 15.04
N PRO A 92 -0.52 9.33 16.00
CA PRO A 92 0.48 8.74 16.90
C PRO A 92 1.66 8.10 16.15
N ARG A 93 1.41 7.43 15.01
CA ARG A 93 2.48 6.74 14.24
C ARG A 93 3.49 7.69 13.59
N MET A 94 3.13 8.96 13.39
CA MET A 94 3.99 9.99 12.79
C MET A 94 4.40 11.07 13.79
N GLN A 95 4.02 10.95 15.06
CA GLN A 95 4.26 11.96 16.07
C GLN A 95 5.75 12.17 16.30
N ASN A 96 6.53 11.08 16.28
CA ASN A 96 7.98 11.04 16.51
C ASN A 96 8.83 11.18 15.23
N MET A 97 8.21 11.65 14.13
CA MET A 97 8.88 11.90 12.85
C MET A 97 9.10 13.41 12.66
N SER A 98 10.24 13.78 12.07
CA SER A 98 10.53 15.16 11.66
C SER A 98 9.57 15.62 10.55
N GLY A 99 9.51 16.94 10.28
CA GLY A 99 8.69 17.48 9.19
C GLY A 99 9.07 16.89 7.82
N GLU A 100 10.36 16.73 7.57
CA GLU A 100 10.90 16.13 6.35
C GLU A 100 10.56 14.65 6.25
N GLU A 101 10.72 13.88 7.33
CA GLU A 101 10.36 12.46 7.36
C GLU A 101 8.86 12.26 7.09
N ARG A 102 8.01 13.13 7.65
CA ARG A 102 6.56 13.10 7.38
C ARG A 102 6.25 13.41 5.92
N SER A 103 6.94 14.39 5.34
CA SER A 103 6.78 14.73 3.93
C SER A 103 7.21 13.57 3.02
N ALA A 104 8.37 12.97 3.29
CA ALA A 104 8.89 11.82 2.55
C ALA A 104 7.97 10.59 2.67
N PHE A 105 7.44 10.31 3.87
CA PHE A 105 6.43 9.28 4.09
C PHE A 105 5.21 9.48 3.18
N MET A 106 4.65 10.70 3.17
CA MET A 106 3.49 11.02 2.35
C MET A 106 3.80 10.92 0.86
N ALA A 107 4.96 11.42 0.42
CA ALA A 107 5.39 11.33 -0.97
C ALA A 107 5.52 9.87 -1.43
N ASN A 108 6.16 9.01 -0.62
CA ASN A 108 6.31 7.59 -0.91
C ASN A 108 4.96 6.85 -0.96
N MET A 109 4.05 7.17 -0.04
CA MET A 109 2.67 6.69 -0.05
C MET A 109 1.94 7.08 -1.34
N MET A 110 1.99 8.36 -1.72
CA MET A 110 1.34 8.86 -2.93
C MET A 110 1.89 8.20 -4.19
N ARG A 111 3.21 8.01 -4.26
CA ARG A 111 3.86 7.31 -5.38
C ARG A 111 3.37 5.87 -5.53
N LEU A 112 3.16 5.16 -4.42
CA LEU A 112 2.61 3.80 -4.45
C LEU A 112 1.17 3.76 -4.96
N PHE A 113 0.33 4.67 -4.47
CA PHE A 113 -1.04 4.80 -4.98
C PHE A 113 -1.07 5.12 -6.48
N GLU A 114 -0.16 5.97 -6.94
CA GLU A 114 -0.02 6.29 -8.37
C GLU A 114 0.36 5.05 -9.20
N GLN A 115 1.32 4.25 -8.71
CA GLN A 115 1.73 3.01 -9.36
C GLN A 115 0.61 1.98 -9.42
N GLU A 116 -0.13 1.78 -8.32
CA GLU A 116 -1.30 0.89 -8.28
C GLU A 116 -2.40 1.38 -9.23
N ARG A 117 -2.66 2.69 -9.25
CA ARG A 117 -3.62 3.30 -10.17
C ARG A 117 -3.21 3.07 -11.62
N SER A 118 -1.96 3.35 -11.98
CA SER A 118 -1.45 3.14 -13.33
C SER A 118 -1.59 1.69 -13.78
N ARG A 119 -1.24 0.72 -12.92
CA ARG A 119 -1.44 -0.72 -13.20
C ARG A 119 -2.90 -1.06 -13.43
N ARG A 120 -3.80 -0.54 -12.60
CA ARG A 120 -5.24 -0.76 -12.73
C ARG A 120 -5.79 -0.18 -14.04
N LEU A 121 -5.38 1.03 -14.40
CA LEU A 121 -5.78 1.66 -15.65
C LEU A 121 -5.27 0.85 -16.84
N LYS A 122 -3.99 0.48 -16.87
CA LYS A 122 -3.45 -0.39 -17.94
C LYS A 122 -4.24 -1.70 -18.07
N LYS A 123 -4.60 -2.33 -16.94
CA LYS A 123 -5.43 -3.54 -16.96
C LYS A 123 -6.81 -3.27 -17.58
N TYR A 124 -7.47 -2.17 -17.22
CA TYR A 124 -8.78 -1.82 -17.77
C TYR A 124 -8.73 -1.53 -19.28
N PHE A 125 -7.75 -0.77 -19.74
CA PHE A 125 -7.62 -0.41 -21.15
C PHE A 125 -7.09 -1.55 -22.02
N ALA A 126 -6.48 -2.58 -21.43
CA ALA A 126 -6.10 -3.79 -22.14
C ALA A 126 -7.28 -4.75 -22.40
N LEU A 127 -8.42 -4.57 -21.71
CA LEU A 127 -9.62 -5.36 -21.95
C LEU A 127 -10.19 -5.04 -23.33
N GLN A 128 -10.55 -6.08 -24.08
CA GLN A 128 -10.94 -5.94 -25.47
C GLN A 128 -12.45 -5.80 -25.62
N THR A 129 -13.22 -6.57 -24.84
CA THR A 129 -14.68 -6.57 -24.96
C THR A 129 -15.33 -5.61 -23.99
N GLN A 130 -16.51 -5.11 -24.37
CA GLN A 130 -17.31 -4.27 -23.48
C GLN A 130 -17.81 -5.04 -22.26
N GLU A 131 -18.06 -6.34 -22.39
CA GLU A 131 -18.47 -7.21 -21.29
C GLU A 131 -17.37 -7.34 -20.23
N GLU A 132 -16.13 -7.57 -20.65
CA GLU A 132 -14.97 -7.60 -19.74
C GLU A 132 -14.80 -6.27 -19.02
N LYS A 133 -14.91 -5.15 -19.75
CA LYS A 133 -14.86 -3.81 -19.16
C LYS A 133 -15.97 -3.61 -18.14
N ASN A 134 -17.21 -4.00 -18.46
CA ASN A 134 -18.35 -3.89 -17.55
C ASN A 134 -18.14 -4.74 -16.29
N ALA A 135 -17.71 -5.99 -16.42
CA ALA A 135 -17.41 -6.88 -15.28
C ALA A 135 -16.30 -6.29 -14.39
N PHE A 136 -15.26 -5.72 -15.00
CA PHE A 136 -14.20 -5.02 -14.27
C PHE A 136 -14.73 -3.82 -13.49
N LEU A 137 -15.56 -2.99 -14.13
CA LEU A 137 -16.17 -1.82 -13.49
C LEU A 137 -17.12 -2.22 -12.36
N ASP A 138 -17.90 -3.29 -12.53
CA ASP A 138 -18.82 -3.79 -11.51
C ASP A 138 -18.09 -4.29 -10.26
N ALA A 139 -16.96 -4.98 -10.44
CA ALA A 139 -16.10 -5.41 -9.35
C ALA A 139 -15.46 -4.22 -8.60
N GLU A 140 -15.10 -3.15 -9.32
CA GLU A 140 -14.58 -1.93 -8.68
C GLU A 140 -15.68 -1.16 -7.95
N LEU A 141 -16.90 -1.10 -8.51
CA LEU A 141 -18.07 -0.50 -7.86
C LEU A 141 -18.40 -1.22 -6.55
N ALA A 142 -18.41 -2.55 -6.54
CA ALA A 142 -18.64 -3.35 -5.32
C ALA A 142 -17.60 -3.04 -4.23
N LYS A 143 -16.31 -2.97 -4.58
CA LYS A 143 -15.25 -2.56 -3.63
C LYS A 143 -15.43 -1.13 -3.12
N MET A 144 -15.99 -0.23 -3.94
CA MET A 144 -16.25 1.15 -3.52
C MET A 144 -17.44 1.24 -2.58
N GLU A 145 -18.49 0.46 -2.80
CA GLU A 145 -19.63 0.36 -1.88
C GLU A 145 -19.23 -0.21 -0.53
N GLN A 146 -18.44 -1.28 -0.51
CA GLN A 146 -17.89 -1.84 0.74
C GLN A 146 -17.08 -0.80 1.52
N ARG A 147 -16.14 -0.13 0.85
CA ARG A 147 -15.35 0.96 1.47
C ARG A 147 -16.22 2.12 1.94
N ARG A 148 -17.30 2.44 1.22
CA ARG A 148 -18.23 3.50 1.59
C ARG A 148 -19.03 3.11 2.83
N ALA A 149 -19.52 1.88 2.91
CA ALA A 149 -20.23 1.36 4.06
C ALA A 149 -19.32 1.35 5.31
N GLU A 150 -18.07 0.91 5.17
CA GLU A 150 -17.06 1.01 6.24
C GLU A 150 -16.83 2.46 6.67
N PHE A 151 -16.66 3.37 5.70
CA PHE A 151 -16.44 4.78 5.99
C PHE A 151 -17.65 5.44 6.66
N GLU A 152 -18.86 5.06 6.27
CA GLU A 152 -20.09 5.55 6.88
C GLU A 152 -20.24 5.05 8.32
N LYS A 153 -19.96 3.76 8.58
CA LYS A 153 -19.89 3.22 9.95
C LYS A 153 -18.90 4.01 10.81
N LEU A 154 -17.70 4.25 10.29
CA LEU A 154 -16.67 5.04 10.99
C LEU A 154 -17.09 6.49 11.22
N ARG A 155 -17.76 7.12 10.25
CA ARG A 155 -18.29 8.47 10.40
C ARG A 155 -19.33 8.53 11.51
N ARG A 156 -20.30 7.60 11.52
CA ARG A 156 -21.33 7.53 12.57
C ARG A 156 -20.72 7.30 13.95
N GLN A 157 -19.70 6.44 14.07
CA GLN A 157 -18.97 6.22 15.31
C GLN A 157 -18.29 7.50 15.80
N ARG A 158 -17.59 8.24 14.93
CA ARG A 158 -16.96 9.52 15.30
C ARG A 158 -17.96 10.61 15.65
N ASP A 159 -19.07 10.69 14.92
CA ASP A 159 -20.13 11.65 15.23
C ASP A 159 -20.75 11.34 16.60
N ALA A 160 -20.93 10.05 16.94
CA ALA A 160 -21.40 9.62 18.26
C ALA A 160 -20.37 9.89 19.37
N GLU A 161 -19.09 9.59 19.16
CA GLU A 161 -18.02 9.88 20.10
C GLU A 161 -17.85 11.38 20.33
N ARG A 162 -17.95 12.18 19.26
CA ARG A 162 -17.93 13.64 19.35
C ARG A 162 -19.11 14.15 20.18
N LYS A 163 -20.33 13.66 19.92
CA LYS A 163 -21.51 14.01 20.74
C LYS A 163 -21.36 13.61 22.20
N LYS A 164 -20.77 12.45 22.50
CA LYS A 164 -20.47 12.02 23.88
C LYS A 164 -19.48 12.98 24.56
N ARG A 165 -18.38 13.31 23.90
CA ARG A 165 -17.39 14.28 24.41
C ARG A 165 -17.96 15.68 24.58
N GLU A 166 -18.85 16.11 23.68
CA GLU A 166 -19.56 17.40 23.77
C GLU A 166 -20.58 17.40 24.92
N ALA A 167 -21.22 16.27 25.23
CA ALA A 167 -22.14 16.13 26.36
C ALA A 167 -21.40 16.04 27.72
N GLU A 168 -20.20 15.45 27.75
CA GLU A 168 -19.32 15.36 28.93
C GLU A 168 -18.62 16.71 29.22
N ASN A 169 -18.28 17.50 28.19
CA ASN A 169 -17.72 18.84 28.34
C ASN A 169 -18.80 19.91 28.56
N LYS A 170 -19.31 20.03 29.78
CA LYS A 170 -20.20 21.14 30.20
C LYS A 170 -19.49 22.50 30.36
N ASN A 171 -18.18 22.61 30.13
CA ASN A 171 -17.38 23.82 30.39
C ASN A 171 -17.05 24.68 29.15
N GLY A 172 -17.81 24.60 28.06
CA GLY A 172 -17.84 25.66 27.04
C GLY A 172 -16.58 25.90 26.20
N GLN A 173 -15.52 25.09 26.30
CA GLN A 173 -14.36 25.20 25.39
C GLN A 173 -14.52 24.29 24.16
N THR A 174 -15.33 24.73 23.20
CA THR A 174 -15.24 24.23 21.83
C THR A 174 -13.96 24.77 21.20
N VAL A 175 -12.86 24.02 21.30
CA VAL A 175 -11.62 24.33 20.58
C VAL A 175 -11.86 24.11 19.08
N ALA A 176 -12.35 25.14 18.39
CA ALA A 176 -12.48 25.17 16.95
C ALA A 176 -11.09 25.15 16.31
N ASN A 177 -10.48 23.97 16.23
CA ASN A 177 -9.18 23.76 15.61
C ASN A 177 -9.35 23.75 14.08
N THR A 178 -9.79 24.89 13.54
CA THR A 178 -9.98 25.12 12.13
C THR A 178 -8.61 25.41 11.54
N ARG A 179 -7.95 24.38 10.99
CA ARG A 179 -6.74 24.58 10.21
C ARG A 179 -7.01 25.67 9.16
N PRO A 180 -6.13 26.67 9.01
CA PRO A 180 -6.30 27.70 7.98
C PRO A 180 -6.50 27.05 6.62
N ARG A 181 -7.42 27.60 5.84
CA ARG A 181 -7.62 27.17 4.45
C ARG A 181 -6.33 27.49 3.68
N PRO A 182 -5.80 26.56 2.87
CA PRO A 182 -4.56 26.81 2.12
C PRO A 182 -4.70 28.06 1.27
N SER A 183 -3.62 28.85 1.17
CA SER A 183 -3.61 30.07 0.36
C SER A 183 -3.79 29.75 -1.13
N GLU A 184 -4.17 30.74 -1.93
CA GLU A 184 -4.34 30.56 -3.38
C GLU A 184 -3.03 30.18 -4.06
N ALA A 185 -1.91 30.77 -3.63
CA ALA A 185 -0.56 30.42 -4.09
C ALA A 185 -0.19 28.97 -3.75
N GLU A 186 -0.50 28.49 -2.54
CA GLU A 186 -0.30 27.09 -2.16
C GLU A 186 -1.15 26.14 -2.98
N ARG A 187 -2.40 26.52 -3.29
CA ARG A 187 -3.28 25.73 -4.17
C ARG A 187 -2.75 25.67 -5.60
N ALA A 188 -2.30 26.79 -6.15
CA ALA A 188 -1.71 26.87 -7.48
C ALA A 188 -0.43 26.04 -7.58
N SER A 189 0.47 26.13 -6.59
CA SER A 189 1.69 25.32 -6.53
C SER A 189 1.39 23.83 -6.49
N ARG A 190 0.40 23.39 -5.69
CA ARG A 190 -0.07 21.99 -5.65
C ARG A 190 -0.67 21.51 -6.99
N MET A 191 -1.36 22.40 -7.71
CA MET A 191 -1.90 22.09 -9.04
C MET A 191 -0.80 21.95 -10.08
N ARG A 192 0.22 22.82 -10.04
CA ARG A 192 1.40 22.74 -10.92
C ARG A 192 2.16 21.44 -10.69
N THR A 193 2.53 21.13 -9.45
CA THR A 193 3.22 19.86 -9.14
C THR A 193 2.43 18.64 -9.60
N ARG A 194 1.10 18.63 -9.47
CA ARG A 194 0.26 17.53 -9.95
C ARG A 194 0.22 17.41 -11.47
N THR A 195 0.18 18.53 -12.18
CA THR A 195 0.10 18.56 -13.65
C THR A 195 1.45 18.23 -14.29
N GLU A 196 2.54 18.66 -13.67
CA GLU A 196 3.92 18.34 -14.06
C GLU A 196 4.27 16.88 -13.75
N SER A 197 3.80 16.34 -12.61
CA SER A 197 4.16 14.97 -12.20
C SER A 197 3.36 13.86 -12.89
N THR A 198 2.35 14.21 -13.71
CA THR A 198 1.46 13.23 -14.36
C THR A 198 1.35 13.50 -15.86
N SER A 199 1.70 12.52 -16.70
CA SER A 199 1.63 12.68 -18.16
C SER A 199 0.21 13.02 -18.65
N PRO A 200 0.06 13.81 -19.73
CA PRO A 200 -1.25 14.12 -20.32
C PRO A 200 -2.06 12.86 -20.67
N GLU A 201 -1.39 11.84 -21.21
CA GLU A 201 -1.98 10.55 -21.55
C GLU A 201 -2.55 9.84 -20.31
N SER A 202 -1.77 9.75 -19.22
CA SER A 202 -2.23 9.11 -17.99
C SER A 202 -3.43 9.84 -17.38
N ARG A 203 -3.45 11.19 -17.50
CA ARG A 203 -4.59 12.01 -17.09
C ARG A 203 -5.82 11.70 -17.95
N ALA A 204 -5.68 11.60 -19.26
CA ALA A 204 -6.76 11.28 -20.18
C ALA A 204 -7.35 9.88 -19.89
N MET A 205 -6.50 8.86 -19.76
CA MET A 205 -6.91 7.49 -19.41
C MET A 205 -7.67 7.45 -18.09
N ASN A 206 -7.17 8.15 -17.07
CA ASN A 206 -7.85 8.20 -15.78
C ASN A 206 -9.22 8.90 -15.88
N ASN A 207 -9.32 9.99 -16.64
CA ASN A 207 -10.58 10.71 -16.82
C ASN A 207 -11.61 9.87 -17.55
N GLN A 208 -11.21 9.16 -18.61
CA GLN A 208 -12.09 8.24 -19.34
C GLN A 208 -12.55 7.09 -18.44
N TYR A 209 -11.61 6.43 -17.75
CA TYR A 209 -11.95 5.36 -16.79
C TYR A 209 -12.97 5.82 -15.74
N MET A 210 -12.83 7.03 -15.20
CA MET A 210 -13.76 7.56 -14.22
C MET A 210 -15.14 7.89 -14.82
N ARG A 211 -15.20 8.34 -16.08
CA ARG A 211 -16.46 8.53 -16.81
C ARG A 211 -17.16 7.20 -17.03
N ASP A 212 -16.44 6.18 -17.50
CA ASP A 212 -17.00 4.86 -17.77
C ASP A 212 -17.52 4.21 -16.49
N LEU A 213 -16.77 4.36 -15.40
CA LEU A 213 -17.18 3.88 -14.09
C LEU A 213 -18.43 4.60 -13.56
N GLN A 214 -18.53 5.92 -13.77
CA GLN A 214 -19.73 6.68 -13.42
C GLN A 214 -20.94 6.27 -14.27
N SER A 215 -20.75 6.08 -15.58
CA SER A 215 -21.80 5.61 -16.49
C SER A 215 -22.28 4.22 -16.10
N ARG A 216 -21.37 3.29 -15.77
CA ARG A 216 -21.73 1.95 -15.29
C ARG A 216 -22.46 1.98 -13.96
N ALA A 217 -22.05 2.84 -13.03
CA ALA A 217 -22.75 3.03 -11.77
C ALA A 217 -24.20 3.47 -12.00
N LYS A 218 -24.42 4.46 -12.86
CA LYS A 218 -25.77 4.92 -13.24
C LYS A 218 -26.60 3.78 -13.87
N ALA A 219 -26.01 3.03 -14.80
CA ALA A 219 -26.69 1.93 -15.48
C ALA A 219 -27.07 0.77 -14.55
N THR A 220 -26.32 0.57 -13.47
CA THR A 220 -26.55 -0.50 -12.47
C THR A 220 -27.32 -0.01 -11.24
N GLY A 221 -27.83 1.22 -11.24
CA GLY A 221 -28.53 1.81 -10.09
C GLY A 221 -27.64 2.05 -8.86
N ARG A 222 -26.31 1.94 -9.01
CA ARG A 222 -25.33 2.12 -7.93
C ARG A 222 -24.95 3.59 -7.81
N SER A 223 -24.90 4.11 -6.58
CA SER A 223 -24.51 5.51 -6.37
C SER A 223 -22.99 5.68 -6.37
N PHE A 224 -22.44 6.22 -7.46
CA PHE A 224 -21.06 6.69 -7.48
C PHE A 224 -20.96 8.02 -6.71
N GLY A 225 -20.57 7.93 -5.43
CA GLY A 225 -20.45 9.07 -4.52
C GLY A 225 -19.27 10.00 -4.82
N MET A 226 -19.09 10.46 -6.06
CA MET A 226 -18.52 11.79 -6.24
C MET A 226 -19.63 12.75 -5.86
N ARG A 227 -19.56 13.28 -4.64
CA ARG A 227 -20.31 14.50 -4.31
C ARG A 227 -19.93 15.49 -5.41
N GLY A 228 -20.87 15.78 -6.32
CA GLY A 228 -20.68 16.81 -7.33
C GLY A 228 -20.18 18.09 -6.65
N PRO A 229 -19.55 19.02 -7.41
CA PRO A 229 -19.18 20.30 -6.84
C PRO A 229 -20.38 20.81 -6.04
N ARG A 230 -20.17 21.13 -4.75
CA ARG A 230 -21.13 21.91 -3.97
C ARG A 230 -21.25 23.21 -4.76
N MET A 231 -22.17 23.25 -5.72
CA MET A 231 -22.70 24.50 -6.21
C MET A 231 -23.27 25.12 -4.96
N ALA A 232 -22.57 26.15 -4.47
CA ALA A 232 -23.13 27.02 -3.47
C ALA A 232 -24.49 27.43 -4.04
N GLN A 233 -25.57 27.03 -3.37
CA GLN A 233 -26.85 27.68 -3.58
C GLN A 233 -26.57 29.16 -3.35
N ARG A 234 -26.67 29.92 -4.43
CA ARG A 234 -26.82 31.38 -4.39
C ARG A 234 -28.19 31.67 -3.83
#